data_AF-A0A401TPW0-F1
#
_entry.id   AF-A0A401TPW0-F1
#
_cell.length_a   1.000
_cell.length_b   1.000
_cell.length_c   1.000
_cell.angle_alpha   90.00
_cell.angle_beta   90.00
_cell.angle_gamma   90.00
#
_symmetry.space_group_name_H-M   'P 1'
#
loop_
_entity.id
_entity.type
_entity.pdbx_description
1 polymer ?
#
loop_
_entity_poly.entity_id
_entity_poly.type
_entity_poly.pdbx_seq_one_letter_code
_entity_poly.pdbx_strand_id
1 'polypeptide(L)' 'MSEETPVLTEVRGPILIITLNRPEAKNAANLALSKGVAAAIDRLDADDTLSVGIITG' A
#
# COMPACT_ATOMS: atom_id res chain seq x y z
N MET A 1 -13.39 9.41 14.30
CA MET A 1 -12.14 8.64 14.23
C MET A 1 -11.72 8.69 12.77
N SER A 2 -10.84 9.63 12.42
CA SER A 2 -10.35 9.72 11.05
C SER A 2 -9.40 8.55 10.86
N GLU A 3 -9.86 7.52 10.16
CA GLU A 3 -9.02 6.39 9.73
C GLU A 3 -8.04 6.92 8.68
N GLU A 4 -6.97 7.55 9.14
CA GLU A 4 -5.89 7.98 8.26
C GLU A 4 -5.08 6.74 7.91
N THR A 5 -5.47 6.08 6.82
CA THR A 5 -4.83 4.85 6.37
C THR A 5 -3.37 5.19 6.03
N PRO A 6 -2.38 4.56 6.70
CA PRO A 6 -0.96 4.88 6.50
C PRO A 6 -0.45 4.43 5.12
N VAL A 7 -1.26 3.67 4.39
CA VAL A 7 -0.97 3.13 3.06
C VAL A 7 -2.19 3.36 2.18
N LEU A 8 -1.99 3.98 1.02
CA LEU A 8 -3.01 4.11 -0.02
C LEU A 8 -2.72 3.10 -1.13
N THR A 9 -3.77 2.50 -1.68
CA THR A 9 -3.65 1.57 -2.81
C THR A 9 -4.48 2.06 -3.98
N GLU A 10 -3.89 2.13 -5.16
CA GLU A 10 -4.55 2.51 -6.41
C GLU A 10 -4.31 1.44 -7.47
N VAL A 11 -5.34 1.05 -8.21
CA VAL A 11 -5.22 0.10 -9.32
C VAL A 11 -5.25 0.85 -10.64
N ARG A 12 -4.24 0.65 -11.48
CA ARG A 12 -4.16 1.20 -12.84
C ARG A 12 -3.92 0.08 -13.85
N GLY A 13 -4.99 -0.46 -14.40
CA GLY A 13 -4.92 -1.65 -15.25
C GLY A 13 -4.37 -2.83 -14.45
N PRO A 14 -3.34 -3.55 -14.92
CA PRO A 14 -2.73 -4.67 -14.19
C PRO A 14 -1.70 -4.23 -13.13
N ILE A 15 -1.70 -2.96 -12.72
CA ILE A 15 -0.71 -2.39 -11.80
C ILE A 15 -1.38 -2.00 -10.48
N LEU A 16 -0.83 -2.46 -9.37
CA LEU A 16 -1.17 -2.02 -8.03
C LEU A 16 -0.13 -1.01 -7.53
N ILE A 17 -0.55 0.23 -7.35
CA ILE A 17 0.28 1.31 -6.80
C ILE A 17 -0.01 1.41 -5.30
N ILE A 18 1.04 1.25 -4.50
CA ILE A 18 1.02 1.29 -3.04
C ILE A 18 1.78 2.54 -2.61
N THR A 19 1.06 3.53 -2.10
CA THR A 19 1.61 4.81 -1.65
C THR A 19 1.69 4.85 -0.13
N LEU A 20 2.90 5.01 0.41
CA LEU A 20 3.12 5.22 1.83
C LEU A 20 2.65 6.64 2.18
N ASN A 21 1.59 6.75 2.96
CA ASN A 21 0.97 8.02 3.32
C ASN A 21 1.37 8.41 4.75
N ARG A 22 2.68 8.49 5.02
CA ARG A 22 3.20 8.88 6.34
C ARG A 22 4.32 9.93 6.27
N PRO A 23 4.05 11.11 5.68
CA PRO A 23 5.05 12.17 5.51
C PRO A 23 5.58 12.73 6.83
N GLU A 24 4.73 12.82 7.85
CA GLU A 24 5.04 13.33 9.20
C GLU A 24 6.17 12.56 9.91
N ALA A 25 6.37 11.29 9.55
CA ALA A 25 7.39 10.42 10.11
C ALA A 25 8.44 10.01 9.06
N LYS A 26 8.52 10.69 7.90
CA LYS A 26 9.38 10.33 6.77
C LYS A 26 9.21 8.86 6.32
N ASN A 27 7.97 8.37 6.30
CA ASN A 27 7.67 6.95 6.02
C ASN A 27 8.35 5.97 6.99
N ALA A 28 8.68 6.38 8.22
CA ALA A 28 9.20 5.48 9.23
C ALA A 28 8.27 4.28 9.41
N ALA A 29 8.82 3.09 9.18
CA ALA A 29 8.12 1.83 9.31
C ALA A 29 7.55 1.69 10.73
N ASN A 30 6.23 1.81 10.85
CA ASN A 30 5.49 1.40 12.04
C ASN A 30 4.66 0.16 11.72
N LEU A 31 4.13 -0.46 12.78
CA LEU A 31 3.30 -1.64 12.65
C LEU A 31 2.11 -1.44 11.70
N ALA A 32 1.52 -0.23 11.69
CA ALA A 32 0.37 0.08 10.85
C ALA A 32 0.73 0.14 9.35
N LEU A 33 1.87 0.74 9.00
CA LEU A 33 2.42 0.79 7.65
C LEU A 33 2.81 -0.60 7.17
N SER A 34 3.53 -1.37 7.99
CA SER A 34 3.91 -2.75 7.65
C SER A 34 2.68 -3.63 7.42
N LYS A 35 1.63 -3.50 8.24
CA LYS A 35 0.36 -4.22 8.04
C LYS A 35 -0.36 -3.77 6.76
N GLY A 36 -0.38 -2.47 6.46
CA GLY A 36 -0.99 -1.95 5.25
C GLY A 36 -0.29 -2.41 3.97
N VAL A 37 1.05 -2.43 3.97
CA VAL A 37 1.84 -2.96 2.86
C VAL A 37 1.65 -4.47 2.71
N ALA A 38 1.65 -5.23 3.82
CA ALA A 38 1.38 -6.66 3.78
C ALA A 38 0.01 -6.96 3.16
N ALA A 39 -1.05 -6.27 3.60
CA ALA A 39 -2.38 -6.44 3.03
C ALA A 39 -2.45 -6.06 1.52
N ALA A 40 -1.66 -5.06 1.10
CA ALA A 40 -1.58 -4.70 -0.32
C ALA A 40 -0.83 -5.75 -1.15
N ILE A 41 0.20 -6.38 -0.59
CA ILE A 41 0.90 -7.49 -1.24
C ILE A 41 0.00 -8.73 -1.30
N ASP A 42 -0.72 -9.05 -0.23
CA ASP A 42 -1.69 -10.16 -0.22
C ASP A 42 -2.75 -9.96 -1.30
N ARG A 43 -3.20 -8.71 -1.52
CA ARG A 43 -4.10 -8.36 -2.61
C ARG A 43 -3.48 -8.57 -3.98
N LEU A 44 -2.21 -8.20 -4.16
CA LEU A 44 -1.50 -8.40 -5.42
C LEU A 44 -1.38 -9.90 -5.76
N ASP A 45 -1.14 -10.73 -4.75
CA ASP A 45 -0.99 -12.18 -4.91
C ASP A 45 -2.32 -12.89 -5.14
N ALA A 46 -3.41 -12.40 -4.53
CA ALA A 46 -4.74 -12.99 -4.65
C ALA A 46 -5.52 -12.56 -5.91
N ASP A 47 -5.11 -11.48 -6.59
CA ASP A 47 -5.81 -10.91 -7.72
C ASP A 47 -5.05 -11.20 -9.03
N ASP A 48 -5.51 -12.24 -9.75
CA ASP A 48 -4.95 -12.66 -11.04
C ASP A 48 -5.01 -11.57 -12.14
N THR A 49 -5.75 -10.47 -11.92
CA THR A 49 -5.80 -9.34 -12.84
C THR A 49 -4.65 -8.35 -12.63
N LEU A 50 -3.95 -8.43 -11.50
CA LEU A 50 -2.80 -7.62 -11.17
C LEU A 50 -1.52 -8.39 -11.51
N SER A 51 -0.54 -7.71 -12.08
CA SER A 51 0.73 -8.31 -12.52
C SER A 51 1.96 -7.59 -11.96
N VAL A 52 1.82 -6.34 -11.51
CA VAL A 52 2.93 -5.53 -11.01
C VAL A 52 2.49 -4.73 -9.79
N GLY A 53 3.28 -4.79 -8.71
CA GLY A 53 3.16 -3.91 -7.55
C GLY A 53 4.22 -2.81 -7.56
N ILE A 54 3.81 -1.54 -7.45
CA ILE A 54 4.70 -0.39 -7.32
C ILE A 54 4.56 0.15 -5.89
N ILE A 55 5.67 0.26 -5.15
CA ILE A 55 5.68 0.89 -3.83
C ILE A 55 6.37 2.25 -3.94
N THR A 56 5.70 3.31 -3.48
CA THR A 56 6.19 4.69 -3.49
C THR A 56 5.79 5.42 -2.21
N GLY A 57 6.45 6.52 -1.86
CA GLY A 57 6.18 7.27 -0.62
C GLY A 57 6.88 8.62 -0.57
#